data_AF-F2F2N5-F1
#
_entry.id   AF-F2F2N5-F1
#
_cell.length_a   1.000
_cell.length_b   1.000
_cell.length_c   1.000
_cell.angle_alpha   90.00
_cell.angle_beta   90.00
_cell.angle_gamma   90.00
#
_symmetry.space_group_name_H-M   'P 1'
#
loop_
_entity.id
_entity.type
_entity.pdbx_description
1 polymer ?
#
loop_
_entity_poly.entity_id
_entity_poly.type
_entity_poly.pdbx_seq_one_letter_code
_entity_poly.pdbx_strand_id
1 'polypeptide(L)'
;MKKLLWIGALSVLLLTACGDETKEEPKFEETADTTINDSESVEEKKAWNESLEEIINSSESPSEKFYSLETVMMDAEISEDDVNTFKQDILSAYKDKTYLSNPTDDEFMLNLIFKSYIVEQNVEGDWKDFAFDFHQNVKYVYRGAETPESDSVKSNEEQMDKVINKLN
;
A
#
# COMPACT_ATOMS: atom_id res chain seq x y z
N MET A 1 -40.04 5.68 31.78
CA MET A 1 -40.75 4.44 32.15
C MET A 1 -40.17 3.28 31.35
N LYS A 2 -39.88 2.17 32.06
CA LYS A 2 -39.57 0.80 31.59
C LYS A 2 -38.24 0.56 30.85
N LYS A 3 -37.29 0.04 31.65
CA LYS A 3 -36.11 -0.76 31.29
C LYS A 3 -36.55 -2.13 30.76
N LEU A 4 -35.75 -2.74 29.87
CA LEU A 4 -35.82 -4.17 29.58
C LEU A 4 -34.39 -4.75 29.53
N LEU A 5 -34.13 -5.62 30.50
CA LEU A 5 -32.97 -6.48 30.69
C LEU A 5 -33.39 -7.92 30.36
N TRP A 6 -32.61 -8.64 29.57
CA TRP A 6 -32.56 -10.11 29.44
C TRP A 6 -31.05 -10.41 29.24
N ILE A 7 -30.26 -11.06 30.11
CA ILE A 7 -30.31 -12.32 30.89
C ILE A 7 -30.49 -13.58 30.04
N GLY A 8 -29.42 -14.39 29.99
CA GLY A 8 -29.39 -15.82 29.68
C GLY A 8 -28.32 -16.16 28.62
N ALA A 9 -27.38 -17.10 28.80
CA ALA A 9 -27.19 -18.09 29.85
C ALA A 9 -25.72 -18.53 29.93
N LEU A 10 -25.32 -18.86 31.15
CA LEU A 10 -24.07 -19.47 31.56
C LEU A 10 -24.03 -20.94 31.08
N SER A 11 -22.89 -21.41 30.57
CA SER A 11 -22.60 -22.85 30.46
C SER A 11 -21.14 -23.09 30.82
N VAL A 12 -20.95 -23.66 32.01
CA VAL A 12 -19.69 -24.21 32.50
C VAL A 12 -19.78 -25.72 32.34
N LEU A 13 -18.76 -26.34 31.74
CA LEU A 13 -18.39 -27.73 32.00
C LEU A 13 -16.86 -27.83 31.97
N LEU A 14 -16.29 -28.11 33.15
CA LEU A 14 -14.91 -28.46 33.41
C LEU A 14 -14.67 -29.93 33.06
N LEU A 15 -13.49 -30.30 32.55
CA LEU A 15 -12.78 -31.51 32.96
C LEU A 15 -11.26 -31.34 32.81
N THR A 16 -10.56 -31.63 33.91
CA THR A 16 -9.12 -31.76 34.15
C THR A 16 -8.51 -33.02 33.54
N ALA A 17 -7.24 -32.96 33.10
CA ALA A 17 -6.31 -34.08 33.14
C ALA A 17 -4.84 -33.60 33.16
N CYS A 18 -4.11 -33.96 34.22
CA CYS A 18 -2.65 -33.92 34.35
C CYS A 18 -2.04 -35.25 33.87
N GLY A 19 -0.76 -35.21 33.49
CA GLY A 19 0.13 -36.37 33.25
C GLY A 19 0.59 -36.44 31.78
N ASP A 20 1.85 -36.67 31.43
CA ASP A 20 3.03 -37.09 32.18
C ASP A 20 4.28 -36.75 31.31
N GLU A 21 5.43 -36.56 31.95
CA GLU A 21 6.72 -36.26 31.35
C GLU A 21 7.33 -37.52 30.72
N THR A 22 7.90 -37.46 29.51
CA THR A 22 9.12 -38.23 29.10
C THR A 22 9.57 -37.80 27.70
N LYS A 23 10.82 -37.32 27.55
CA LYS A 23 11.81 -37.83 26.59
C LYS A 23 13.13 -37.05 26.58
N GLU A 24 14.15 -37.71 27.13
CA GLU A 24 15.54 -37.91 26.65
C GLU A 24 16.31 -36.77 25.96
N GLU A 25 17.44 -36.46 26.60
CA GLU A 25 18.77 -35.96 26.15
C GLU A 25 19.21 -36.30 24.71
N PRO A 26 20.14 -35.52 24.06
CA PRO A 26 21.53 -35.41 24.53
C PRO A 26 22.33 -34.11 24.28
N LYS A 27 23.41 -34.02 25.05
CA LYS A 27 24.56 -33.12 24.96
C LYS A 27 25.45 -33.44 23.74
N PHE A 28 25.86 -32.42 22.97
CA PHE A 28 27.07 -32.47 22.13
C PHE A 28 27.75 -31.08 22.10
N GLU A 29 29.08 -31.09 22.24
CA GLU A 29 29.96 -29.92 22.27
C GLU A 29 30.52 -29.58 20.87
N GLU A 30 30.87 -28.30 20.71
CA GLU A 30 31.95 -27.73 19.86
C GLU A 30 31.78 -27.45 18.34
N THR A 31 32.10 -26.17 18.04
CA THR A 31 32.74 -25.57 16.85
C THR A 31 32.18 -25.72 15.44
N ALA A 32 31.72 -24.59 14.88
CA ALA A 32 32.20 -24.09 13.58
C ALA A 32 31.81 -22.61 13.40
N ASP A 33 32.84 -21.79 13.21
CA ASP A 33 32.79 -20.46 12.61
C ASP A 33 32.05 -20.52 11.26
N THR A 34 30.96 -19.77 11.15
CA THR A 34 30.49 -19.22 9.88
C THR A 34 29.90 -17.87 10.20
N THR A 35 30.74 -16.86 10.01
CA THR A 35 30.31 -15.49 9.76
C THR A 35 29.31 -15.51 8.60
N ILE A 36 28.01 -15.55 8.92
CA ILE A 36 26.96 -15.19 7.97
C ILE A 36 27.06 -13.67 7.88
N ASN A 37 27.78 -13.23 6.86
CA ASN A 37 27.75 -11.88 6.38
C ASN A 37 26.39 -11.69 5.71
N ASP A 38 25.33 -11.55 6.53
CA ASP A 38 24.10 -10.90 6.09
C ASP A 38 24.43 -9.42 5.91
N SER A 39 25.08 -9.14 4.77
CA SER A 39 24.94 -7.85 4.12
C SER A 39 23.56 -7.82 3.48
N GLU A 40 22.51 -7.94 4.32
CA GLU A 40 21.24 -7.33 4.02
C GLU A 40 21.58 -5.84 3.97
N SER A 41 21.65 -5.29 2.76
CA SER A 41 21.72 -3.85 2.59
C SER A 41 20.46 -3.33 3.25
N VAL A 42 20.58 -2.86 4.49
CA VAL A 42 19.56 -2.07 5.16
C VAL A 42 19.43 -0.83 4.29
N GLU A 43 18.55 -0.91 3.31
CA GLU A 43 18.12 0.21 2.51
C GLU A 43 17.61 1.20 3.53
N GLU A 44 18.31 2.33 3.68
CA GLU A 44 17.97 3.34 4.66
C GLU A 44 16.53 3.76 4.39
N LYS A 45 15.62 3.36 5.30
CA LYS A 45 14.19 3.52 5.09
C LYS A 45 13.89 5.02 5.10
N LYS A 46 13.42 5.52 3.97
CA LYS A 46 13.12 6.95 3.81
C LYS A 46 11.96 7.32 4.71
N ALA A 47 12.00 8.51 5.31
CA ALA A 47 10.98 8.96 6.25
C ALA A 47 9.55 8.93 5.67
N TRP A 48 9.39 9.27 4.38
CA TRP A 48 8.09 9.20 3.70
C TRP A 48 7.54 7.77 3.60
N ASN A 49 8.41 6.76 3.53
CA ASN A 49 8.02 5.36 3.41
C ASN A 49 7.44 4.87 4.74
N GLU A 50 8.08 5.21 5.86
CA GLU A 50 7.54 4.92 7.20
C GLU A 50 6.17 5.58 7.42
N SER A 51 6.02 6.86 7.07
CA SER A 51 4.72 7.55 7.19
C SER A 51 3.64 6.94 6.29
N LEU A 52 3.99 6.52 5.07
CA LEU A 52 3.07 5.84 4.17
C LEU A 52 2.61 4.50 4.76
N GLU A 53 3.53 3.69 5.31
CA GLU A 53 3.21 2.42 5.95
C GLU A 53 2.30 2.61 7.19
N GLU A 54 2.52 3.65 7.99
CA GLU A 54 1.64 3.98 9.11
C GLU A 54 0.21 4.27 8.65
N ILE A 55 0.05 5.02 7.57
CA ILE A 55 -1.26 5.32 6.97
C ILE A 55 -1.91 4.04 6.42
N ILE A 56 -1.16 3.22 5.69
CA ILE A 56 -1.66 1.96 5.13
C ILE A 56 -2.20 1.05 6.24
N ASN A 57 -1.51 0.96 7.37
CA ASN A 57 -1.89 0.10 8.49
C ASN A 57 -2.92 0.73 9.44
N SER A 58 -3.34 1.97 9.22
CA SER A 58 -4.34 2.62 10.06
C SER A 58 -5.73 2.00 9.86
N SER A 59 -6.61 2.16 10.85
CA SER A 59 -8.02 1.71 10.76
C SER A 59 -8.96 2.77 10.17
N GLU A 60 -8.40 3.79 9.52
CA GLU A 60 -9.14 4.91 8.97
C GLU A 60 -9.87 4.52 7.68
N SER A 61 -10.87 5.31 7.29
CA SER A 61 -11.53 5.14 6.00
C SER A 61 -10.60 5.53 4.84
N PRO A 62 -10.85 5.07 3.59
CA PRO A 62 -10.04 5.44 2.43
C PRO A 62 -9.87 6.95 2.23
N SER A 63 -10.91 7.74 2.52
CA SER A 63 -10.84 9.20 2.42
C SER A 63 -9.95 9.82 3.50
N GLU A 64 -10.01 9.32 4.73
CA GLU A 64 -9.15 9.78 5.83
C GLU A 64 -7.69 9.41 5.58
N LYS A 65 -7.42 8.17 5.14
CA LYS A 65 -6.07 7.73 4.73
C LYS A 65 -5.50 8.62 3.62
N PHE A 66 -6.31 8.95 2.62
CA PHE A 66 -5.90 9.87 1.56
C PHE A 66 -5.54 11.26 2.12
N TYR A 67 -6.35 11.82 3.02
CA TYR A 67 -6.04 13.13 3.62
C TYR A 67 -4.76 13.10 4.46
N SER A 68 -4.50 12.01 5.19
CA SER A 68 -3.21 11.81 5.88
C SER A 68 -2.06 11.73 4.87
N LEU A 69 -2.25 11.03 3.76
CA LEU A 69 -1.26 10.89 2.68
C LEU A 69 -0.94 12.21 1.99
N GLU A 70 -1.90 13.14 1.85
CA GLU A 70 -1.64 14.46 1.25
C GLU A 70 -0.50 15.21 1.93
N THR A 71 -0.41 15.13 3.26
CA THR A 71 0.68 15.78 4.01
C THR A 71 2.02 15.12 3.68
N VAL A 72 2.07 13.79 3.66
CA VAL A 72 3.29 13.04 3.31
C VAL A 72 3.73 13.35 1.87
N MET A 73 2.80 13.41 0.93
CA MET A 73 3.07 13.73 -0.47
C MET A 73 3.63 15.16 -0.65
N MET A 74 3.12 16.13 0.10
CA MET A 74 3.57 17.53 0.03
C MET A 74 4.96 17.74 0.63
N ASP A 75 5.30 16.99 1.68
CA ASP A 75 6.55 17.16 2.43
C ASP A 75 7.67 16.21 1.97
N ALA A 76 7.35 15.21 1.14
CA ALA A 76 8.33 14.21 0.73
C ALA A 76 9.45 14.78 -0.14
N GLU A 77 10.69 14.62 0.32
CA GLU A 77 11.88 14.82 -0.49
C GLU A 77 12.20 13.53 -1.25
N ILE A 78 12.13 13.58 -2.58
CA ILE A 78 12.29 12.42 -3.47
C ILE A 78 13.50 12.61 -4.39
N SER A 79 14.31 11.57 -4.56
CA SER A 79 15.45 11.60 -5.48
C SER A 79 15.00 11.43 -6.94
N GLU A 80 15.82 11.87 -7.89
CA GLU A 80 15.54 11.64 -9.32
C GLU A 80 15.42 10.15 -9.68
N ASP A 81 16.22 9.29 -9.03
CA ASP A 81 16.17 7.83 -9.22
C ASP A 81 14.83 7.23 -8.75
N ASP A 82 14.29 7.72 -7.63
CA ASP A 82 12.95 7.32 -7.16
C ASP A 82 11.88 7.79 -8.14
N VAL A 83 11.94 9.05 -8.60
CA VAL A 83 10.98 9.58 -9.58
C VAL A 83 10.98 8.71 -10.85
N ASN A 84 12.16 8.31 -11.33
CA ASN A 84 12.28 7.43 -12.48
C ASN A 84 11.71 6.03 -12.21
N THR A 85 11.92 5.48 -11.02
CA THR A 85 11.31 4.21 -10.60
C THR A 85 9.78 4.33 -10.56
N PHE A 86 9.26 5.39 -9.95
CA PHE A 86 7.83 5.63 -9.83
C PHE A 86 7.16 5.78 -11.19
N LYS A 87 7.82 6.44 -12.17
CA LYS A 87 7.34 6.49 -13.56
C LYS A 87 7.14 5.11 -14.16
N GLN A 88 8.10 4.20 -13.97
CA GLN A 88 7.99 2.84 -14.49
C GLN A 88 6.90 2.06 -13.77
N ASP A 89 6.76 2.22 -12.45
CA ASP A 89 5.73 1.54 -11.66
C ASP A 89 4.32 1.92 -12.14
N ILE A 90 4.02 3.21 -12.26
CA ILE A 90 2.68 3.67 -12.70
C ILE A 90 2.41 3.31 -14.16
N LEU A 91 3.42 3.37 -15.03
CA LEU A 91 3.29 2.99 -16.43
C LEU A 91 3.01 1.49 -16.57
N SER A 92 3.70 0.66 -15.79
CA SER A 92 3.51 -0.80 -15.80
C SER A 92 2.13 -1.16 -15.28
N ALA A 93 1.71 -0.59 -14.14
CA ALA A 93 0.37 -0.81 -13.59
C ALA A 93 -0.75 -0.42 -14.58
N TYR A 94 -0.54 0.65 -15.35
CA TYR A 94 -1.48 1.06 -16.39
C TYR A 94 -1.47 0.12 -17.61
N LYS A 95 -0.29 -0.20 -18.14
CA LYS A 95 -0.14 -1.08 -19.32
C LYS A 95 -0.64 -2.50 -19.05
N ASP A 96 -0.40 -3.00 -17.85
CA ASP A 96 -0.85 -4.32 -17.40
C ASP A 96 -2.33 -4.34 -16.97
N LYS A 97 -2.99 -3.17 -17.00
CA LYS A 97 -4.40 -2.97 -16.61
C LYS A 97 -4.71 -3.43 -15.18
N THR A 98 -3.73 -3.31 -14.29
CA THR A 98 -3.86 -3.70 -12.87
C THR A 98 -4.19 -2.52 -11.95
N TYR A 99 -3.95 -1.28 -12.38
CA TYR A 99 -3.97 -0.08 -11.52
C TYR A 99 -5.31 0.24 -10.81
N LEU A 100 -6.45 -0.29 -11.30
CA LEU A 100 -7.77 -0.17 -10.65
C LEU A 100 -8.43 -1.53 -10.37
N SER A 101 -7.67 -2.62 -10.44
CA SER A 101 -8.22 -3.99 -10.36
C SER A 101 -8.72 -4.38 -8.96
N ASN A 102 -8.15 -3.78 -7.91
CA ASN A 102 -8.55 -4.00 -6.53
C ASN A 102 -8.61 -2.66 -5.76
N PRO A 103 -9.68 -1.87 -5.93
CA PRO A 103 -9.75 -0.51 -5.39
C PRO A 103 -9.87 -0.44 -3.85
N THR A 104 -10.04 -1.59 -3.19
CA THR A 104 -10.13 -1.71 -1.71
C THR A 104 -8.81 -2.15 -1.07
N ASP A 105 -7.75 -2.32 -1.86
CA ASP A 105 -6.42 -2.64 -1.37
C ASP A 105 -5.69 -1.35 -1.00
N ASP A 106 -5.68 -1.03 0.29
CA ASP A 106 -5.09 0.22 0.79
C ASP A 106 -3.60 0.33 0.45
N GLU A 107 -2.83 -0.77 0.61
CA GLU A 107 -1.40 -0.77 0.32
C GLU A 107 -1.15 -0.47 -1.14
N PHE A 108 -1.84 -1.18 -2.04
CA PHE A 108 -1.68 -0.99 -3.47
C PHE A 108 -2.11 0.40 -3.93
N MET A 109 -3.31 0.84 -3.51
CA MET A 109 -3.89 2.09 -3.99
C MET A 109 -3.16 3.31 -3.43
N LEU A 110 -2.81 3.33 -2.15
CA LEU A 110 -2.06 4.46 -1.55
C LEU A 110 -0.66 4.57 -2.14
N ASN A 111 0.02 3.45 -2.42
CA ASN A 111 1.29 3.47 -3.13
C ASN A 111 1.16 4.09 -4.53
N LEU A 112 0.13 3.71 -5.31
CA LEU A 112 -0.10 4.29 -6.63
C LEU A 112 -0.44 5.78 -6.57
N ILE A 113 -1.24 6.20 -5.57
CA ILE A 113 -1.56 7.63 -5.34
C ILE A 113 -0.29 8.42 -5.04
N PHE A 114 0.54 7.93 -4.11
CA PHE A 114 1.80 8.56 -3.74
C PHE A 114 2.73 8.68 -4.95
N LYS A 115 3.02 7.57 -5.62
CA LYS A 115 3.94 7.52 -6.76
C LYS A 115 3.50 8.44 -7.90
N SER A 116 2.22 8.39 -8.27
CA SER A 116 1.68 9.22 -9.35
C SER A 116 1.72 10.71 -9.04
N TYR A 117 1.41 11.11 -7.80
CA TYR A 117 1.55 12.50 -7.37
C TYR A 117 3.00 12.97 -7.44
N ILE A 118 3.93 12.18 -6.90
CA ILE A 118 5.35 12.52 -6.91
C ILE A 118 5.85 12.68 -8.35
N VAL A 119 5.47 11.80 -9.27
CA VAL A 119 5.81 11.95 -10.69
C VAL A 119 5.23 13.25 -11.25
N GLU A 120 3.93 13.51 -11.06
CA GLU A 120 3.26 14.73 -11.54
C GLU A 120 3.97 16.01 -11.07
N GLN A 121 4.37 16.07 -9.79
CA GLN A 121 5.00 17.26 -9.23
C GLN A 121 6.46 17.46 -9.65
N ASN A 122 7.17 16.40 -10.04
CA ASN A 122 8.62 16.45 -10.29
C ASN A 122 9.01 16.35 -11.77
N VAL A 123 8.06 16.14 -12.67
CA VAL A 123 8.32 16.04 -14.11
C VAL A 123 7.47 17.01 -14.92
N GLU A 124 7.86 17.19 -16.17
CA GLU A 124 7.21 18.09 -17.12
C GLU A 124 6.81 17.36 -18.41
N GLY A 125 5.94 17.99 -19.19
CA GLY A 125 5.49 17.50 -20.49
C GLY A 125 4.63 16.24 -20.40
N ASP A 126 4.75 15.36 -21.39
CA ASP A 126 3.90 14.18 -21.55
C ASP A 126 3.86 13.30 -20.28
N TRP A 127 4.98 13.15 -19.55
CA TRP A 127 4.98 12.37 -18.30
C TRP A 127 4.17 13.01 -17.17
N LYS A 128 4.10 14.35 -17.13
CA LYS A 128 3.28 15.08 -16.16
C LYS A 128 1.81 14.87 -16.46
N ASP A 129 1.43 14.99 -17.73
CA ASP A 129 0.06 14.79 -18.20
C ASP A 129 -0.42 13.36 -17.91
N PHE A 130 0.42 12.35 -18.23
CA PHE A 130 0.11 10.95 -17.90
C PHE A 130 -0.07 10.74 -16.39
N ALA A 131 0.85 11.25 -15.58
CA ALA A 131 0.81 11.07 -14.13
C ALA A 131 -0.41 11.77 -13.51
N PHE A 132 -0.80 12.93 -14.02
CA PHE A 132 -1.99 13.66 -13.59
C PHE A 132 -3.26 12.84 -13.81
N ASP A 133 -3.49 12.35 -15.05
CA ASP A 133 -4.69 11.58 -15.39
C ASP A 133 -4.75 10.25 -14.62
N PHE A 134 -3.60 9.57 -14.51
CA PHE A 134 -3.46 8.36 -13.70
C PHE A 134 -3.80 8.64 -12.23
N HIS A 135 -3.24 9.71 -11.66
CA HIS A 135 -3.46 10.09 -10.27
C HIS A 135 -4.94 10.39 -9.98
N GLN A 136 -5.64 11.12 -10.87
CA GLN A 136 -7.06 11.39 -10.70
C GLN A 136 -7.86 10.08 -10.63
N ASN A 137 -7.61 9.15 -11.55
CA ASN A 137 -8.30 7.86 -11.58
C ASN A 137 -8.12 7.08 -10.28
N VAL A 138 -6.86 6.85 -9.88
CA VAL A 138 -6.56 6.06 -8.67
C VAL A 138 -7.14 6.73 -7.43
N LYS A 139 -6.95 8.05 -7.27
CA LYS A 139 -7.44 8.81 -6.11
C LYS A 139 -8.97 8.75 -5.98
N TYR A 140 -9.70 9.03 -7.05
CA TYR A 140 -11.16 9.12 -6.96
C TYR A 140 -11.82 7.74 -6.84
N VAL A 141 -11.25 6.72 -7.47
CA VAL A 141 -11.73 5.34 -7.33
C VAL A 141 -11.45 4.81 -5.92
N TYR A 142 -10.24 4.99 -5.39
CA TYR A 142 -9.89 4.56 -4.03
C TYR A 142 -10.81 5.19 -2.97
N ARG A 143 -11.10 6.49 -3.12
CA ARG A 143 -11.99 7.22 -2.21
C ARG A 143 -13.48 6.89 -2.39
N GLY A 144 -13.82 6.06 -3.37
CA GLY A 144 -15.20 5.69 -3.71
C GLY A 144 -16.02 6.83 -4.31
N ALA A 145 -15.38 7.89 -4.81
CA ALA A 145 -16.04 8.99 -5.52
C ALA A 145 -16.36 8.62 -6.98
N GLU A 146 -15.58 7.70 -7.54
CA GLU A 146 -15.71 7.19 -8.90
C GLU A 146 -15.66 5.66 -8.90
N THR A 147 -16.04 5.06 -10.04
CA THR A 147 -15.87 3.62 -10.28
C THR A 147 -14.91 3.42 -11.45
N PRO A 148 -14.22 2.27 -11.56
CA PRO A 148 -13.34 1.99 -12.71
C PRO A 148 -14.02 2.11 -14.09
N GLU A 149 -15.35 2.05 -14.14
CA GLU A 149 -16.16 2.12 -15.36
C GLU A 149 -16.83 3.49 -15.58
N SER A 150 -16.54 4.51 -14.78
CA SER A 150 -17.15 5.82 -14.98
C SER A 150 -16.58 6.55 -16.19
N ASP A 151 -17.39 7.43 -16.79
CA ASP A 151 -17.02 8.21 -17.97
C ASP A 151 -15.77 9.08 -17.71
N SER A 152 -15.60 9.59 -16.49
CA SER A 152 -14.42 10.37 -16.09
C SER A 152 -13.16 9.50 -16.10
N VAL A 153 -13.24 8.28 -15.54
CA VAL A 153 -12.13 7.32 -15.57
C VAL A 153 -11.76 6.96 -17.01
N LYS A 154 -12.74 6.62 -17.85
CA LYS A 154 -12.49 6.27 -19.26
C LYS A 154 -11.92 7.45 -20.06
N SER A 155 -12.40 8.67 -19.82
CA SER A 155 -11.86 9.88 -20.45
C SER A 155 -10.39 10.09 -20.10
N ASN A 156 -9.99 9.85 -18.85
CA ASN A 156 -8.60 9.93 -18.42
C ASN A 156 -7.76 8.80 -19.03
N GLU A 157 -8.30 7.58 -19.13
CA GLU A 157 -7.66 6.47 -19.85
C GLU A 157 -7.37 6.81 -21.33
N GLU A 158 -8.30 7.47 -22.01
CA GLU A 158 -8.08 7.95 -23.37
C GLU A 158 -6.95 8.98 -23.47
N GLN A 159 -6.76 9.85 -22.46
CA GLN A 159 -5.64 10.78 -22.44
C GLN A 159 -4.32 10.06 -22.17
N MET A 160 -4.31 9.14 -21.20
CA MET A 160 -3.14 8.30 -20.90
C MET A 160 -2.69 7.49 -22.13
N ASP A 161 -3.63 6.90 -22.88
CA ASP A 161 -3.32 6.16 -24.11
C ASP A 161 -2.70 7.07 -25.19
N LYS A 162 -3.19 8.31 -25.35
CA LYS A 162 -2.58 9.27 -26.28
C LYS A 162 -1.15 9.60 -25.90
N VAL A 163 -0.88 9.76 -24.60
CA VAL A 163 0.49 10.03 -24.12
C VAL A 163 1.39 8.82 -24.36
N ILE A 164 0.97 7.61 -24.01
CA ILE A 164 1.78 6.40 -24.19
C ILE A 164 2.17 6.20 -25.65
N ASN A 165 1.27 6.51 -26.58
CA ASN A 165 1.56 6.44 -28.02
C ASN A 165 2.64 7.41 -28.49
N LYS A 166 2.91 8.50 -27.76
CA LYS A 166 4.01 9.43 -28.05
C LYS A 166 5.34 9.04 -27.39
N LEU A 167 5.28 8.27 -26.30
CA LEU A 167 6.45 7.82 -25.56
C LEU A 167 7.17 6.64 -26.24
N ASN A 168 6.54 6.01 -27.24
CA ASN A 168 7.10 4.93 -28.07
C ASN A 168 7.68 5.47 -29.38
#